data_AF-A0A6A6HEF3-F1
#
_entry.id   AF-A0A6A6HEF3-F1
#
_cell.length_a   1.000
_cell.length_b   1.000
_cell.length_c   1.000
_cell.angle_alpha   90.00
_cell.angle_beta   90.00
_cell.angle_gamma   90.00
#
_symmetry.space_group_name_H-M   'P 1'
#
loop_
_entity.id
_entity.type
_entity.pdbx_description
1 polymer ?
#
loop_
_entity_poly.entity_id
_entity_poly.type
_entity_poly.pdbx_seq_one_letter_code
_entity_poly.pdbx_strand_id
1 'polypeptide(L)'
;MSHTYTKKWHSEEFTANRQWTAEMKSFNTRFPDTPFKPASRVAFLEDTRKYAQAKASVAARKAASTCEWQLFSKPRLTPYNGTVFKGHHPCPRGPVLSEFTVWIPMEWYPDFEAIAPWPTLEQQKYEGDDRVNSKSGRSFGRFLALPRLPSNNPTVAWTMWNVVPFQPFDMVGPIPTGYDLYMPDQNDMPELEIPDHLNSELLKAIEEASQIDC
;
A
#
# COMPACT_ATOMS: atom_id res chain seq x y z
N MET A 1 48.64 -7.58 1.50
CA MET A 1 49.10 -6.23 1.13
C MET A 1 47.86 -5.37 0.88
N SER A 2 47.48 -4.48 1.82
CA SER A 2 46.30 -3.62 1.62
C SER A 2 46.73 -2.35 0.87
N HIS A 3 46.18 -2.12 -0.32
CA HIS A 3 46.37 -0.87 -1.03
C HIS A 3 45.67 0.27 -0.28
N THR A 4 46.45 1.13 0.37
CA THR A 4 45.99 2.42 0.89
C THR A 4 45.73 3.35 -0.29
N TYR A 5 44.44 3.55 -0.62
CA TYR A 5 44.04 4.50 -1.64
C TYR A 5 44.30 5.93 -1.11
N THR A 6 45.38 6.55 -1.56
CA THR A 6 45.68 7.95 -1.26
C THR A 6 44.64 8.83 -1.95
N LYS A 7 43.78 9.49 -1.17
CA LYS A 7 42.85 10.49 -1.69
C LYS A 7 43.65 11.65 -2.28
N LYS A 8 43.76 11.68 -3.60
CA LYS A 8 44.33 12.83 -4.31
C LYS A 8 43.28 13.93 -4.32
N TRP A 9 43.63 15.07 -3.75
CA TRP A 9 42.83 16.28 -3.88
C TRP A 9 42.92 16.75 -5.32
N HIS A 10 41.77 16.86 -5.97
CA HIS A 10 41.66 17.41 -7.31
C HIS A 10 41.03 18.80 -7.21
N SER A 11 41.47 19.72 -8.06
CA SER A 11 40.78 21.00 -8.19
C SER A 11 39.34 20.76 -8.70
N GLU A 12 38.44 21.68 -8.34
CA GLU A 12 37.06 21.65 -8.83
C GLU A 12 37.01 21.67 -10.36
N GLU A 13 37.90 22.44 -10.99
CA GLU A 13 38.00 22.52 -12.43
C GLU A 13 38.40 21.18 -13.07
N PHE A 14 39.37 20.48 -12.47
CA PHE A 14 39.77 19.15 -12.95
C PHE A 14 38.61 18.14 -12.84
N THR A 15 37.86 18.20 -11.74
CA THR A 15 36.70 17.33 -11.50
C THR A 15 35.60 17.59 -12.53
N ALA A 16 35.31 18.86 -12.81
CA ALA A 16 34.34 19.27 -13.83
C ALA A 16 34.77 18.82 -15.24
N ASN A 17 36.06 18.94 -15.59
CA ASN A 17 36.58 18.47 -16.88
C ASN A 17 36.46 16.95 -17.02
N ARG A 18 36.74 16.21 -15.95
CA ARG A 18 36.61 14.75 -15.93
C ARG A 18 35.15 14.31 -16.07
N GLN A 19 34.22 14.99 -15.42
CA GLN A 19 32.78 14.73 -15.58
C GLN A 19 32.32 15.01 -17.01
N TRP A 20 32.65 16.19 -17.55
CA TRP A 20 32.34 16.56 -18.93
C TRP A 20 32.83 15.52 -19.95
N THR A 21 34.09 15.12 -19.85
CA THR A 21 34.68 14.13 -20.78
C THR A 21 34.03 12.76 -20.65
N ALA A 22 33.73 12.30 -19.42
CA ALA A 22 33.03 11.05 -19.19
C ALA A 22 31.61 11.08 -19.78
N GLU A 23 30.89 12.18 -19.61
CA GLU A 23 29.54 12.34 -20.14
C GLU A 23 29.53 12.44 -21.66
N MET A 24 30.42 13.23 -22.27
CA MET A 24 30.53 13.29 -23.74
C MET A 24 30.89 11.94 -24.34
N LYS A 25 31.78 11.17 -23.69
CA LYS A 25 32.04 9.78 -24.08
C LYS A 25 30.78 8.93 -23.98
N SER A 26 29.99 9.07 -22.92
CA SER A 26 28.74 8.33 -22.75
C SER A 26 27.68 8.69 -23.80
N PHE A 27 27.52 9.97 -24.13
CA PHE A 27 26.62 10.44 -25.19
C PHE A 27 27.04 9.89 -26.54
N ASN A 28 28.31 10.03 -26.91
CA ASN A 28 28.81 9.50 -28.18
C ASN A 28 28.67 7.98 -28.30
N THR A 29 28.73 7.25 -27.18
CA THR A 29 28.62 5.78 -27.18
C THR A 29 27.17 5.30 -27.21
N ARG A 30 26.27 5.94 -26.45
CA ARG A 30 24.88 5.48 -26.27
C ARG A 30 23.88 6.18 -27.19
N PHE A 31 24.13 7.45 -27.50
CA PHE A 31 23.21 8.35 -28.20
C PHE A 31 23.97 9.28 -29.16
N PRO A 32 24.59 8.73 -30.23
CA PRO A 32 25.44 9.51 -31.13
C PRO A 32 24.69 10.68 -31.80
N ASP A 33 23.42 10.48 -32.17
CA ASP A 33 22.63 11.45 -32.94
C ASP A 33 21.65 12.27 -32.08
N THR A 34 21.86 12.33 -30.77
CA THR A 34 20.94 13.07 -29.89
C THR A 34 21.01 14.59 -30.11
N PRO A 35 19.87 15.27 -30.30
CA PRO A 35 19.84 16.73 -30.38
C PRO A 35 20.08 17.39 -29.01
N PHE A 36 20.06 16.61 -27.93
CA PHE A 36 20.22 17.10 -26.55
C PHE A 36 21.67 17.12 -26.08
N LYS A 37 22.63 16.97 -26.99
CA LYS A 37 24.04 17.05 -26.64
C LYS A 37 24.39 18.50 -26.28
N PRO A 38 24.94 18.77 -25.10
CA PRO A 38 25.38 20.12 -24.75
C PRO A 38 26.44 20.61 -25.74
N ALA A 39 26.22 21.81 -26.29
CA ALA A 39 27.08 22.39 -27.31
C ALA A 39 28.48 22.75 -26.77
N SER A 40 28.60 23.04 -25.47
CA SER A 40 29.85 23.38 -24.82
C SER A 40 29.87 22.95 -23.35
N ARG A 41 31.08 22.87 -22.77
CA ARG A 41 31.28 22.62 -21.34
C ARG A 41 30.57 23.67 -20.48
N VAL A 42 30.59 24.94 -20.91
CA VAL A 42 29.96 26.03 -20.16
C VAL A 42 28.45 25.83 -20.11
N ALA A 43 27.82 25.54 -21.26
CA ALA A 43 26.39 25.25 -21.34
C ALA A 43 25.99 24.06 -20.46
N PHE A 44 26.84 23.02 -20.42
CA PHE A 44 26.64 21.87 -19.54
C PHE A 44 26.71 22.21 -18.05
N LEU A 45 27.67 23.04 -17.63
CA LEU A 45 27.77 23.49 -16.24
C LEU A 45 26.58 24.35 -15.83
N GLU A 46 26.06 25.17 -16.75
CA GLU A 46 24.84 25.94 -16.50
C GLU A 46 23.61 25.05 -16.37
N ASP A 47 23.44 24.06 -17.25
CA ASP A 47 22.29 23.16 -17.21
C ASP A 47 22.32 22.23 -15.99
N THR A 48 23.49 21.74 -15.60
CA THR A 48 23.66 20.99 -14.34
C THR A 48 23.33 21.86 -13.12
N ARG A 49 23.72 23.14 -13.12
CA ARG A 49 23.36 24.09 -12.07
C ARG A 49 21.85 24.34 -12.03
N LYS A 50 21.20 24.57 -13.18
CA LYS A 50 19.75 24.74 -13.28
C LYS A 50 19.01 23.50 -12.78
N TYR A 51 19.47 22.31 -13.17
CA TYR A 51 18.90 21.05 -12.72
C TYR A 51 19.03 20.86 -11.20
N ALA A 52 20.20 21.17 -10.63
CA ALA A 52 20.41 21.11 -9.19
C ALA A 52 19.49 22.08 -8.44
N GLN A 53 19.33 23.31 -8.95
CA GLN A 53 18.39 24.30 -8.39
C GLN A 53 16.93 23.84 -8.48
N ALA A 54 16.50 23.31 -9.62
CA ALA A 54 15.16 22.77 -9.79
C ALA A 54 14.91 21.60 -8.82
N LYS A 55 15.85 20.67 -8.70
CA LYS A 55 15.78 19.54 -7.76
C LYS A 55 15.70 20.01 -6.31
N ALA A 56 16.49 21.01 -5.92
CA ALA A 56 16.43 21.63 -4.59
C ALA A 56 15.07 22.30 -4.33
N SER A 57 14.52 23.02 -5.32
CA SER A 57 13.21 23.66 -5.19
C SER A 57 12.07 22.64 -5.02
N VAL A 58 12.12 21.51 -5.73
CA VAL A 58 11.15 20.42 -5.58
C VAL A 58 11.29 19.76 -4.21
N ALA A 59 12.53 19.52 -3.75
CA ALA A 59 12.78 18.98 -2.41
C ALA A 59 12.25 19.93 -1.32
N ALA A 60 12.46 21.25 -1.47
CA ALA A 60 11.95 22.26 -0.56
C ALA A 60 10.42 22.31 -0.55
N ARG A 61 9.76 22.24 -1.71
CA ARG A 61 8.28 22.15 -1.80
C ARG A 61 7.74 20.89 -1.14
N LYS A 62 8.40 19.75 -1.35
CA LYS A 62 8.03 18.49 -0.69
C LYS A 62 8.19 18.62 0.83
N ALA A 63 9.32 19.15 1.29
CA ALA A 63 9.55 19.37 2.73
C ALA A 63 8.52 20.32 3.34
N ALA A 64 8.21 21.44 2.67
CA ALA A 64 7.19 22.38 3.10
C ALA A 64 5.79 21.73 3.15
N SER A 65 5.42 20.96 2.13
CA SER A 65 4.17 20.21 2.11
C SER A 65 4.13 19.16 3.24
N THR A 66 5.21 18.44 3.50
CA THR A 66 5.28 17.49 4.63
C THR A 66 5.10 18.19 5.98
N CYS A 67 5.73 19.35 6.18
CA CYS A 67 5.53 20.16 7.39
C CYS A 67 4.09 20.68 7.50
N GLU A 68 3.49 21.09 6.38
CA GLU A 68 2.10 21.54 6.32
C GLU A 68 1.13 20.39 6.65
N TRP A 69 1.35 19.19 6.13
CA TRP A 69 0.58 17.99 6.50
C TRP A 69 0.72 17.62 7.98
N GLN A 70 1.88 17.90 8.60
CA GLN A 70 2.07 17.72 10.04
C GLN A 70 1.25 18.74 10.85
N LEU A 71 1.16 19.99 10.37
CA LEU A 71 0.38 21.06 11.01
C LEU A 71 -1.15 20.90 10.82
N PHE A 72 -1.58 20.39 9.67
CA PHE A 72 -2.97 20.05 9.36
C PHE A 72 -3.34 18.61 9.71
N SER A 73 -2.49 17.92 10.47
CA SER A 73 -2.91 16.68 11.11
C SER A 73 -4.04 17.04 12.08
N LYS A 74 -5.29 16.91 11.60
CA LYS A 74 -6.49 16.94 12.45
C LYS A 74 -6.15 16.15 13.71
N PRO A 75 -6.56 16.57 14.92
CA PRO A 75 -6.39 15.73 16.11
C PRO A 75 -6.89 14.36 15.68
N ARG A 76 -5.97 13.37 15.66
CA ARG A 76 -6.30 12.03 15.20
C ARG A 76 -7.52 11.68 16.03
N LEU A 77 -8.70 11.57 15.40
CA LEU A 77 -9.90 11.14 16.09
C LEU A 77 -9.48 9.83 16.73
N THR A 78 -9.30 9.86 18.05
CA THR A 78 -8.87 8.67 18.75
C THR A 78 -10.09 7.76 18.66
N PRO A 79 -9.96 6.57 18.06
CA PRO A 79 -11.08 5.65 18.02
C PRO A 79 -11.61 5.49 19.45
N TYR A 80 -12.93 5.57 19.60
CA TYR A 80 -13.64 5.50 20.89
C TYR A 80 -13.16 6.53 21.93
N ASN A 81 -12.84 7.75 21.50
CA ASN A 81 -12.48 8.86 22.39
C ASN A 81 -11.24 8.55 23.26
N GLY A 82 -10.31 7.74 22.73
CA GLY A 82 -9.10 7.33 23.44
C GLY A 82 -9.28 6.14 24.38
N THR A 83 -10.49 5.54 24.40
CA THR A 83 -10.68 4.28 25.11
C THR A 83 -10.02 3.15 24.32
N VAL A 84 -9.15 2.41 25.00
CA VAL A 84 -8.54 1.20 24.46
C VAL A 84 -9.41 0.04 24.88
N PHE A 85 -9.86 -0.77 23.92
CA PHE A 85 -10.46 -2.06 24.23
C PHE A 85 -9.37 -2.99 24.74
N LYS A 86 -9.12 -2.93 26.04
CA LYS A 86 -8.38 -3.97 26.74
C LYS A 86 -9.26 -5.21 26.75
N GLY A 87 -9.24 -5.94 25.64
CA GLY A 87 -9.86 -7.25 25.58
C GLY A 87 -9.25 -8.13 26.65
N HIS A 88 -10.08 -8.78 27.46
CA HIS A 88 -9.62 -9.97 28.17
C HIS A 88 -9.38 -11.05 27.10
N HIS A 89 -8.14 -11.52 27.03
CA HIS A 89 -7.60 -12.75 26.39
C HIS A 89 -8.57 -13.61 25.52
N PRO A 90 -8.19 -14.11 24.33
CA PRO A 90 -6.88 -14.04 23.64
C PRO A 90 -6.83 -13.08 22.44
N CYS A 91 -7.96 -12.49 22.05
CA CYS A 91 -8.07 -11.71 20.81
C CYS A 91 -8.39 -10.25 21.15
N PRO A 92 -7.47 -9.32 20.92
CA PRO A 92 -7.76 -7.91 21.11
C PRO A 92 -8.69 -7.39 19.99
N ARG A 93 -9.56 -6.44 20.35
CA ARG A 93 -10.59 -5.90 19.45
C ARG A 93 -10.08 -4.66 18.74
N GLY A 94 -10.39 -4.58 17.45
CA GLY A 94 -9.99 -3.48 16.59
C GLY A 94 -10.80 -2.22 16.83
N PRO A 95 -10.26 -1.07 16.40
CA PRO A 95 -10.98 0.18 16.51
C PRO A 95 -12.16 0.29 15.51
N VAL A 96 -12.24 -0.60 14.52
CA VAL A 96 -13.34 -0.61 13.55
C VAL A 96 -14.34 -1.66 14.03
N LEU A 97 -15.58 -1.24 14.30
CA LEU A 97 -16.70 -2.10 14.72
C LEU A 97 -16.51 -2.91 16.01
N SER A 98 -15.40 -2.71 16.74
CA SER A 98 -15.07 -3.47 17.97
C SER A 98 -14.98 -4.99 17.73
N GLU A 99 -14.65 -5.38 16.50
CA GLU A 99 -14.48 -6.77 16.07
C GLU A 99 -13.07 -7.29 16.36
N PHE A 100 -12.91 -8.61 16.48
CA PHE A 100 -11.59 -9.22 16.62
C PHE A 100 -10.82 -9.11 15.31
N THR A 101 -9.60 -8.56 15.35
CA THR A 101 -8.78 -8.34 14.15
C THR A 101 -7.30 -8.46 14.47
N VAL A 102 -6.52 -8.91 13.49
CA VAL A 102 -5.05 -8.88 13.52
C VAL A 102 -4.48 -7.46 13.30
N TRP A 103 -5.31 -6.51 12.88
CA TRP A 103 -4.91 -5.14 12.54
C TRP A 103 -5.10 -4.17 13.70
N ILE A 104 -4.45 -4.45 14.83
CA ILE A 104 -4.46 -3.56 15.98
C ILE A 104 -3.08 -2.95 16.27
N PRO A 105 -3.01 -1.82 16.99
CA PRO A 105 -1.74 -1.30 17.50
C PRO A 105 -1.00 -2.34 18.34
N MET A 106 0.33 -2.39 18.17
CA MET A 106 1.17 -3.40 18.80
C MET A 106 1.13 -3.29 20.33
N GLU A 107 0.95 -2.06 20.85
CA GLU A 107 0.83 -1.76 22.28
C GLU A 107 -0.44 -2.35 22.92
N TRP A 108 -1.40 -2.79 22.12
CA TRP A 108 -2.67 -3.35 22.59
C TRP A 108 -2.65 -4.89 22.63
N TYR A 109 -1.56 -5.52 22.17
CA TYR A 109 -1.36 -6.95 22.34
C TYR A 109 -0.87 -7.25 23.77
N PRO A 110 -1.58 -8.11 24.52
CA PRO A 110 -1.17 -8.49 25.87
C PRO A 110 0.19 -9.20 25.90
N ASP A 111 0.54 -9.92 24.83
CA ASP A 111 1.81 -10.64 24.65
C ASP A 111 2.58 -10.11 23.43
N PHE A 112 3.06 -8.87 23.51
CA PHE A 112 3.83 -8.19 22.45
C PHE A 112 5.00 -9.03 21.90
N GLU A 113 5.59 -9.90 22.71
CA GLU A 113 6.67 -10.82 22.32
C GLU A 113 6.25 -11.90 21.30
N ALA A 114 4.94 -12.10 21.08
CA ALA A 114 4.40 -13.09 20.17
C ALA A 114 4.33 -12.63 18.70
N ILE A 115 4.61 -11.36 18.39
CA ILE A 115 4.49 -10.83 17.02
C ILE A 115 5.86 -10.33 16.54
N ALA A 116 6.20 -10.75 15.32
CA ALA A 116 7.40 -10.33 14.63
C ALA A 116 7.40 -8.81 14.37
N PRO A 117 8.57 -8.15 14.38
CA PRO A 117 8.66 -6.77 13.94
C PRO A 117 8.23 -6.63 12.48
N TRP A 118 7.75 -5.44 12.13
CA TRP A 118 7.47 -5.07 10.74
C TRP A 118 8.72 -5.29 9.86
N PRO A 119 8.53 -5.68 8.58
CA PRO A 119 9.63 -5.98 7.69
C PRO A 119 10.49 -4.73 7.45
N THR A 120 11.80 -4.93 7.33
CA THR A 120 12.75 -3.88 6.96
C THR A 120 12.51 -3.39 5.54
N LEU A 121 13.09 -2.24 5.16
CA LEU A 121 12.97 -1.67 3.81
C LEU A 121 13.32 -2.68 2.70
N GLU A 122 14.34 -3.52 2.92
CA GLU A 122 14.74 -4.54 1.94
C GLU A 122 13.72 -5.67 1.83
N GLN A 123 13.12 -6.09 2.95
CA GLN A 123 12.08 -7.11 3.00
C GLN A 123 10.76 -6.59 2.41
N GLN A 124 10.45 -5.31 2.61
CA GLN A 124 9.28 -4.64 2.04
C GLN A 124 9.27 -4.62 0.51
N LYS A 125 10.43 -4.78 -0.15
CA LYS A 125 10.46 -4.92 -1.63
C LYS A 125 9.65 -6.11 -2.14
N TYR A 126 9.51 -7.16 -1.31
CA TYR A 126 8.82 -8.38 -1.67
C TYR A 126 7.41 -8.48 -1.07
N GLU A 127 7.11 -7.72 -0.02
CA GLU A 127 5.86 -7.83 0.75
C GLU A 127 5.02 -6.55 0.80
N GLY A 128 5.59 -5.40 0.45
CA GLY A 128 4.94 -4.09 0.55
C GLY A 128 4.64 -3.46 -0.81
N ASP A 129 4.58 -2.13 -0.85
CA ASP A 129 4.21 -1.34 -2.04
C ASP A 129 5.08 -1.61 -3.28
N ASP A 130 6.35 -1.95 -3.08
CA ASP A 130 7.32 -2.22 -4.15
C ASP A 130 7.14 -3.62 -4.78
N ARG A 131 6.25 -4.45 -4.23
CA ARG A 131 5.93 -5.80 -4.75
C ARG A 131 5.54 -5.77 -6.22
N VAL A 132 4.91 -4.69 -6.68
CA VAL A 132 4.49 -4.45 -8.09
C VAL A 132 5.65 -4.57 -9.09
N ASN A 133 6.89 -4.31 -8.67
CA ASN A 133 8.07 -4.37 -9.54
C ASN A 133 8.62 -5.79 -9.74
N SER A 134 8.14 -6.77 -8.96
CA SER A 134 8.50 -8.18 -9.13
C SER A 134 7.66 -8.85 -10.21
N LYS A 135 8.22 -9.84 -10.94
CA LYS A 135 7.50 -10.58 -11.99
C LYS A 135 6.20 -11.25 -11.49
N SER A 136 6.13 -11.60 -10.19
CA SER A 136 4.91 -12.14 -9.58
C SER A 136 3.97 -11.07 -9.03
N GLY A 137 4.46 -9.88 -8.69
CA GLY A 137 3.67 -8.83 -8.04
C GLY A 137 2.81 -7.97 -8.94
N ARG A 138 2.83 -8.17 -10.27
CA ARG A 138 1.92 -7.47 -11.19
C ARG A 138 0.43 -7.86 -10.98
N SER A 139 0.18 -9.01 -10.34
CA SER A 139 -1.15 -9.56 -10.03
C SER A 139 -1.56 -9.45 -8.56
N PHE A 140 -0.66 -9.06 -7.66
CA PHE A 140 -0.96 -8.90 -6.23
C PHE A 140 -1.02 -7.39 -5.93
N GLY A 141 -2.17 -6.91 -5.45
CA GLY A 141 -2.39 -5.49 -5.16
C GLY A 141 -1.45 -4.89 -4.10
N ARG A 142 -1.56 -3.59 -3.89
CA ARG A 142 -0.85 -2.86 -2.82
C ARG A 142 -1.48 -3.18 -1.47
N PHE A 143 -1.03 -4.24 -0.84
CA PHE A 143 -1.42 -4.58 0.52
C PHE A 143 -0.24 -4.37 1.46
N LEU A 144 -0.52 -3.97 2.69
CA LEU A 144 0.48 -3.97 3.74
C LEU A 144 0.97 -5.40 3.98
N ALA A 145 2.23 -5.53 4.39
CA ALA A 145 2.76 -6.83 4.77
C ALA A 145 1.91 -7.43 5.91
N LEU A 146 1.61 -8.72 5.81
CA LEU A 146 0.81 -9.41 6.82
C LEU A 146 1.60 -9.49 8.14
N PRO A 147 0.95 -9.30 9.30
CA PRO A 147 1.56 -9.56 10.60
C PRO A 147 2.02 -11.03 10.71
N ARG A 148 3.21 -11.26 11.24
CA ARG A 148 3.83 -12.60 11.36
C ARG A 148 4.22 -12.91 12.80
N LEU A 149 4.38 -14.19 13.11
CA LEU A 149 4.96 -14.67 14.36
C LEU A 149 6.49 -14.66 14.26
N PRO A 150 7.22 -14.40 15.36
CA PRO A 150 8.68 -14.42 15.36
C PRO A 150 9.19 -15.84 15.06
N SER A 151 10.24 -15.92 14.23
CA SER A 151 10.94 -17.18 13.98
C SER A 151 12.03 -17.39 15.03
N ASN A 152 12.12 -18.61 15.58
CA ASN A 152 13.23 -19.01 16.44
C ASN A 152 14.56 -19.16 15.68
N ASN A 153 14.53 -19.13 14.34
CA ASN A 153 15.71 -19.26 13.50
C ASN A 153 16.01 -17.96 12.75
N PRO A 154 17.16 -17.30 13.02
CA PRO A 154 17.53 -16.02 12.40
C PRO A 154 17.88 -16.13 10.91
N THR A 155 18.10 -17.36 10.41
CA THR A 155 18.48 -17.62 9.01
C THR A 155 17.27 -17.66 8.07
N VAL A 156 16.06 -17.79 8.61
CA VAL A 156 14.83 -17.89 7.83
C VAL A 156 14.44 -16.48 7.38
N ALA A 157 14.22 -16.30 6.08
CA ALA A 157 13.74 -15.04 5.52
C ALA A 157 12.39 -14.64 6.13
N TRP A 158 12.20 -13.35 6.40
CA TRP A 158 10.99 -12.82 7.04
C TRP A 158 9.69 -13.23 6.31
N THR A 159 9.74 -13.35 4.98
CA THR A 159 8.60 -13.78 4.14
C THR A 159 8.15 -15.22 4.38
N MET A 160 9.03 -16.05 4.96
CA MET A 160 8.77 -17.45 5.28
C MET A 160 8.31 -17.64 6.73
N TRP A 161 8.23 -16.57 7.53
CA TRP A 161 7.76 -16.68 8.91
C TRP A 161 6.25 -16.94 8.94
N ASN A 162 5.76 -17.64 9.96
CA ASN A 162 4.34 -17.97 10.06
C ASN A 162 3.50 -16.68 10.16
N VAL A 163 2.42 -16.60 9.39
CA VAL A 163 1.46 -15.48 9.47
C VAL A 163 0.64 -15.61 10.76
N VAL A 164 0.30 -14.49 11.39
CA VAL A 164 -0.62 -14.48 12.53
C VAL A 164 -1.97 -15.03 12.08
N PRO A 165 -2.59 -15.98 12.82
CA PRO A 165 -3.90 -16.52 12.46
C PRO A 165 -4.93 -15.42 12.27
N PHE A 166 -5.55 -15.37 11.08
CA PHE A 166 -6.60 -14.40 10.76
C PHE A 166 -7.81 -14.61 11.66
N GLN A 167 -8.44 -13.50 12.08
CA GLN A 167 -9.75 -13.54 12.71
C GLN A 167 -10.84 -13.55 11.64
N PRO A 168 -12.08 -13.99 11.95
CA PRO A 168 -13.17 -14.03 10.97
C PRO A 168 -13.39 -12.70 10.25
N PHE A 169 -13.22 -11.58 10.96
CA PHE A 169 -13.33 -10.23 10.39
C PHE A 169 -12.24 -9.90 9.36
N ASP A 170 -11.05 -10.50 9.48
CA ASP A 170 -9.91 -10.26 8.59
C ASP A 170 -9.94 -11.14 7.33
N MET A 171 -10.84 -12.12 7.28
CA MET A 171 -10.95 -13.04 6.16
C MET A 171 -11.63 -12.34 4.97
N VAL A 172 -10.92 -12.22 3.86
CA VAL A 172 -11.44 -11.64 2.62
C VAL A 172 -11.71 -12.76 1.62
N GLY A 173 -12.94 -12.79 1.08
CA GLY A 173 -13.35 -13.77 0.06
C GLY A 173 -13.29 -15.22 0.55
N PRO A 174 -13.97 -15.56 1.67
CA PRO A 174 -14.08 -16.96 2.09
C PRO A 174 -14.66 -17.79 0.95
N ILE A 175 -14.14 -19.00 0.76
CA ILE A 175 -14.71 -19.94 -0.21
C ILE A 175 -16.13 -20.25 0.26
N PRO A 176 -17.16 -19.96 -0.56
CA PRO A 176 -18.54 -20.22 -0.16
C PRO A 176 -18.69 -21.70 0.14
N THR A 177 -19.28 -21.99 1.29
CA THR A 177 -19.66 -23.35 1.67
C THR A 177 -20.86 -23.80 0.85
N GLY A 178 -21.13 -25.10 0.81
CA GLY A 178 -22.32 -25.63 0.13
C GLY A 178 -23.60 -24.93 0.62
N TYR A 179 -23.68 -24.60 1.91
CA TYR A 179 -24.80 -23.86 2.49
C TYR A 179 -24.98 -22.48 1.85
N ASP A 180 -23.91 -21.72 1.65
CA ASP A 180 -23.94 -20.39 1.01
C ASP A 180 -24.39 -20.47 -0.47
N LEU A 181 -24.14 -21.59 -1.13
CA LEU A 181 -24.56 -21.86 -2.51
C LEU A 181 -26.04 -22.28 -2.60
N TYR A 182 -26.52 -23.06 -1.63
CA TYR A 182 -27.90 -23.58 -1.61
C TYR A 182 -28.90 -22.59 -0.98
N MET A 183 -28.43 -21.70 -0.12
CA MET A 183 -29.22 -20.65 0.51
C MET A 183 -28.51 -19.30 0.36
N PRO A 184 -28.47 -18.73 -0.86
CA PRO A 184 -28.02 -17.37 -1.06
C PRO A 184 -29.02 -16.42 -0.39
N ASP A 185 -28.74 -16.13 0.88
CA ASP A 185 -29.28 -15.07 1.71
C ASP A 185 -30.82 -15.00 1.88
N GLN A 186 -31.32 -15.59 2.98
CA GLN A 186 -32.63 -15.22 3.54
C GLN A 186 -32.56 -13.98 4.43
N ASN A 187 -31.39 -13.33 4.61
CA ASN A 187 -31.24 -12.28 5.62
C ASN A 187 -31.24 -10.83 5.07
N ASP A 188 -31.30 -10.59 3.76
CA ASP A 188 -31.19 -9.22 3.21
C ASP A 188 -32.22 -8.81 2.13
N MET A 189 -33.31 -9.56 1.94
CA MET A 189 -34.53 -8.97 1.38
C MET A 189 -35.62 -8.99 2.43
N PRO A 190 -36.05 -7.84 2.99
CA PRO A 190 -37.39 -7.80 3.57
C PRO A 190 -38.32 -8.29 2.46
N GLU A 191 -39.07 -9.34 2.75
CA GLU A 191 -40.16 -9.78 1.90
C GLU A 191 -40.97 -8.52 1.59
N LEU A 192 -40.91 -8.07 0.33
CA LEU A 192 -41.58 -6.85 -0.07
C LEU A 192 -43.06 -7.18 0.02
N GLU A 193 -43.70 -6.84 1.15
CA GLU A 193 -45.15 -6.85 1.30
C GLU A 193 -45.69 -5.83 0.29
N ILE A 194 -45.89 -6.26 -0.96
CA ILE A 194 -46.58 -5.47 -1.96
C ILE A 194 -48.00 -5.33 -1.43
N PRO A 195 -48.47 -4.12 -1.07
CA PRO A 195 -49.80 -3.97 -0.50
C PRO A 195 -50.83 -4.49 -1.50
N ASP A 196 -51.67 -5.44 -1.09
CA ASP A 196 -52.70 -6.10 -1.93
C ASP A 196 -53.55 -5.10 -2.73
N HIS A 197 -53.66 -3.88 -2.21
CA HIS A 197 -54.44 -2.79 -2.78
C HIS A 197 -53.84 -2.26 -4.08
N LEU A 198 -52.52 -2.33 -4.28
CA LEU A 198 -51.85 -1.82 -5.49
C LEU A 198 -52.07 -2.71 -6.72
N ASN A 199 -52.34 -4.00 -6.51
CA ASN A 199 -52.54 -4.99 -7.58
C ASN A 199 -53.98 -5.47 -7.72
N SER A 200 -54.90 -4.99 -6.88
CA SER A 200 -56.30 -5.43 -6.91
C SER A 200 -57.00 -5.16 -8.24
N GLU A 201 -56.69 -4.05 -8.92
CA GLU A 201 -57.25 -3.74 -10.24
C GLU A 201 -56.63 -4.59 -11.36
N LEU A 202 -55.32 -4.87 -11.29
CA LEU A 202 -54.64 -5.75 -12.25
C LEU A 202 -55.11 -7.20 -12.13
N LEU A 203 -55.29 -7.69 -10.91
CA LEU A 203 -55.79 -9.04 -10.66
C LEU A 203 -57.25 -9.19 -11.14
N LYS A 204 -58.09 -8.19 -10.91
CA LYS A 204 -59.45 -8.15 -11.46
C LYS A 204 -59.46 -8.12 -12.99
N ALA A 205 -58.60 -7.31 -13.61
CA ALA A 205 -58.52 -7.23 -15.07
C ALA A 205 -58.06 -8.56 -15.70
N ILE A 206 -57.17 -9.30 -15.04
CA ILE A 206 -56.74 -10.63 -15.48
C ILE A 206 -57.88 -11.65 -15.32
N GLU A 207 -58.62 -11.60 -14.22
CA GLU A 207 -59.76 -12.49 -13.97
C GLU A 207 -60.92 -12.22 -14.93
N GLU A 208 -61.24 -10.96 -15.21
CA GLU A 208 -62.22 -10.56 -16.23
C GLU A 208 -61.79 -10.98 -17.65
N ALA A 209 -60.51 -10.82 -17.99
CA ALA A 209 -59.99 -11.28 -19.29
C ALA A 209 -60.08 -12.81 -19.43
N SER A 210 -59.95 -13.56 -18.33
CA SER A 210 -60.07 -15.02 -18.34
C SER A 210 -61.51 -15.53 -18.49
N GLN A 211 -62.51 -14.67 -18.25
CA GLN A 211 -63.94 -15.00 -18.39
C GLN A 211 -64.49 -14.72 -19.79
N ILE A 212 -63.72 -14.06 -20.67
CA ILE A 212 -64.15 -13.70 -22.03
C ILE A 212 -63.97 -14.87 -23.03
N ASP A 213 -63.22 -15.91 -22.66
CA ASP A 213 -63.03 -17.13 -23.47
C ASP A 213 -64.01 -18.27 -23.08
N CYS A 214 -65.32 -17.99 -23.08
CA CYS A 214 -66.41 -18.98 -23.13
C CYS A 214 -67.52 -18.54 -24.10
#